data_AF-A0A428RHK2-F1
#
_entry.id   AF-A0A428RHK2-F1
#
_cell.length_a   1.000
_cell.length_b   1.000
_cell.length_c   1.000
_cell.angle_alpha   90.00
_cell.angle_beta   90.00
_cell.angle_gamma   90.00
#
_symmetry.space_group_name_H-M   'P 1'
#
loop_
_entity.id
_entity.type
_entity.pdbx_description
1 polymer ?
#
loop_
_entity_poly.entity_id
_entity_poly.type
_entity_poly.pdbx_seq_one_letter_code
_entity_poly.pdbx_strand_id
1 'polypeptide(L)'
;MEDRKIPTVIERPLPNAVTYDLSNSGQVKITLPESSTWSSGLHWHETHDEYLKVIKGTIRVQLGNTIQYISATENEQPEIKVARYVWHEWQRAVPDGEVVVIERTVPDDNEKAIFFWNLNGVILDSPRLLNDPSSLISRLPSRVQGLALDFWITFNLFVIFNNLDNIPVFLNAPSFVNRSNGSIISWLRGLDWLVSHAVLLTASWGGWALGIQPVNRQFTPTDVYNK
;
A
#
# COMPACT_ATOMS: atom_id res chain seq x y z
N MET A 1 17.37 6.48 25.66
CA MET A 1 16.83 6.14 24.33
C MET A 1 17.00 7.39 23.51
N GLU A 2 17.86 7.38 22.50
CA GLU A 2 17.89 8.48 21.53
C GLU A 2 16.49 8.61 20.93
N ASP A 3 15.95 9.84 20.92
CA ASP A 3 14.77 10.17 20.13
C ASP A 3 15.12 9.94 18.66
N ARG A 4 14.91 8.70 18.20
CA ARG A 4 15.13 8.34 16.82
C ARG A 4 14.10 9.10 16.00
N LYS A 5 14.56 10.19 15.37
CA LYS A 5 13.72 11.01 14.51
C LYS A 5 13.10 10.12 13.44
N ILE A 6 11.77 10.05 13.44
CA ILE A 6 11.02 9.27 12.45
C ILE A 6 11.24 9.92 11.08
N PRO A 7 11.69 9.16 10.07
CA PRO A 7 12.00 9.72 8.77
C PRO A 7 10.73 10.18 8.06
N THR A 8 10.81 11.36 7.43
CA THR A 8 9.76 11.86 6.53
C THR A 8 10.01 11.43 5.09
N VAL A 9 11.22 11.01 4.74
CA VAL A 9 11.56 10.42 3.43
C VAL A 9 11.99 8.98 3.65
N ILE A 10 11.31 8.05 2.98
CA ILE A 10 11.53 6.61 3.13
C ILE A 10 11.85 6.02 1.76
N GLU A 11 12.95 5.28 1.68
CA GLU A 11 13.42 4.68 0.44
C GLU A 11 13.44 3.15 0.53
N ARG A 12 13.04 2.49 -0.55
CA ARG A 12 13.20 1.05 -0.74
C ARG A 12 14.14 0.77 -1.90
N PRO A 13 14.99 -0.27 -1.82
CA PRO A 13 15.91 -0.62 -2.88
C PRO A 13 15.22 -1.40 -4.02
N LEU A 14 15.94 -1.57 -5.12
CA LEU A 14 15.53 -2.42 -6.24
C LEU A 14 15.32 -3.89 -5.78
N PRO A 15 14.47 -4.67 -6.45
CA PRO A 15 13.76 -4.36 -7.70
C PRO A 15 12.50 -3.49 -7.52
N ASN A 16 11.88 -3.48 -6.33
CA ASN A 16 10.69 -2.67 -6.03
C ASN A 16 11.06 -1.28 -5.48
N ALA A 17 12.05 -0.62 -6.10
CA ALA A 17 12.56 0.64 -5.57
C ALA A 17 11.50 1.75 -5.61
N VAL A 18 11.38 2.50 -4.53
CA VAL A 18 10.43 3.60 -4.40
C VAL A 18 10.88 4.53 -3.28
N THR A 19 10.70 5.82 -3.51
CA THR A 19 10.88 6.86 -2.49
C THR A 19 9.52 7.43 -2.13
N TYR A 20 9.18 7.39 -0.84
CA TYR A 20 8.03 8.07 -0.25
C TYR A 20 8.49 9.32 0.45
N ASP A 21 7.97 10.47 0.06
CA ASP A 21 8.14 11.74 0.77
C ASP A 21 6.80 12.10 1.45
N LEU A 22 6.83 11.99 2.78
CA LEU A 22 5.76 12.19 3.76
C LEU A 22 5.93 13.51 4.52
N SER A 23 6.73 14.45 3.98
CA SER A 23 6.94 15.78 4.61
C SER A 23 5.66 16.63 4.68
N ASN A 24 4.63 16.27 3.93
CA ASN A 24 3.30 16.85 4.02
C ASN A 24 2.32 15.77 4.51
N SER A 25 1.61 15.99 5.62
CA SER A 25 0.78 14.95 6.22
C SER A 25 -0.52 14.64 5.44
N GLY A 26 -0.97 15.53 4.55
CA GLY A 26 -2.19 15.31 3.75
C GLY A 26 -1.95 14.67 2.37
N GLN A 27 -0.70 14.41 2.01
CA GLN A 27 -0.36 13.80 0.73
C GLN A 27 0.98 13.08 0.79
N VAL A 28 1.17 12.09 -0.07
CA VAL A 28 2.43 11.37 -0.20
C VAL A 28 2.97 11.57 -1.60
N LYS A 29 4.19 12.07 -1.70
CA LYS A 29 4.89 12.11 -2.98
C LYS A 29 5.66 10.80 -3.16
N ILE A 30 5.33 10.08 -4.22
CA ILE A 30 5.89 8.78 -4.57
C ILE A 30 6.75 8.94 -5.82
N THR A 31 8.04 8.63 -5.68
CA THR A 31 9.00 8.65 -6.78
C THR A 31 9.44 7.23 -7.09
N LEU A 32 9.30 6.82 -8.34
CA LEU A 32 9.77 5.54 -8.83
C LEU A 32 11.00 5.77 -9.73
N PRO A 33 12.19 5.28 -9.36
CA PRO A 33 13.38 5.38 -10.22
C PRO A 33 13.29 4.40 -11.39
N GLU A 34 14.02 4.65 -12.46
CA GLU A 34 14.09 3.80 -13.65
C GLU A 34 14.19 2.30 -13.29
N SER A 35 13.54 1.45 -14.08
CA SER A 35 13.51 -0.01 -13.90
C SER A 35 12.87 -0.55 -12.60
N SER A 36 12.32 0.29 -11.72
CA SER A 36 11.58 -0.23 -10.55
C SER A 36 10.32 -0.99 -10.96
N THR A 37 10.14 -2.18 -10.41
CA THR A 37 8.96 -3.05 -10.58
C THR A 37 7.86 -2.77 -9.57
N TRP A 38 7.97 -1.67 -8.82
CA TRP A 38 6.97 -1.30 -7.82
C TRP A 38 5.59 -1.07 -8.46
N SER A 39 4.56 -1.59 -7.80
CA SER A 39 3.16 -1.18 -8.00
C SER A 39 2.52 -0.86 -6.66
N SER A 40 1.42 -0.12 -6.68
CA SER A 40 0.58 0.12 -5.50
C SER A 40 -0.10 -1.16 -4.99
N GLY A 41 -0.10 -2.24 -5.80
CA GLY A 41 -0.96 -3.40 -5.62
C GLY A 41 -2.42 -3.08 -5.97
N LEU A 42 -3.17 -4.11 -6.36
CA LEU A 42 -4.61 -3.98 -6.63
C LEU A 42 -5.39 -3.91 -5.32
N HIS A 43 -6.07 -2.79 -5.08
CA HIS A 43 -6.81 -2.53 -3.85
C HIS A 43 -8.00 -1.59 -4.07
N TRP A 44 -8.77 -1.33 -3.01
CA TRP A 44 -9.77 -0.26 -2.97
C TRP A 44 -9.80 0.42 -1.59
N HIS A 45 -10.47 1.57 -1.57
CA HIS A 45 -10.79 2.36 -0.39
C HIS A 45 -12.31 2.35 -0.19
N GLU A 46 -12.80 2.29 1.04
CA GLU A 46 -14.23 2.29 1.39
C GLU A 46 -14.66 3.61 2.01
N THR A 47 -13.79 4.24 2.80
CA THR A 47 -14.07 5.51 3.47
C THR A 47 -13.52 6.72 2.69
N HIS A 48 -12.43 6.53 1.96
CA HIS A 48 -11.73 7.58 1.22
C HIS A 48 -11.97 7.53 -0.29
N ASP A 49 -12.05 8.72 -0.89
CA ASP A 49 -11.71 8.89 -2.30
C ASP A 49 -10.20 9.16 -2.39
N GLU A 50 -9.51 8.56 -3.36
CA GLU A 50 -8.10 8.82 -3.63
C GLU A 50 -7.93 9.72 -4.86
N TYR A 51 -6.89 10.54 -4.85
CA TYR A 51 -6.47 11.36 -5.97
C TYR A 51 -5.01 11.09 -6.31
N LEU A 52 -4.75 10.77 -7.58
CA LEU A 52 -3.41 10.52 -8.13
C LEU A 52 -3.03 11.67 -9.07
N LYS A 53 -2.14 12.55 -8.63
CA LYS A 53 -1.61 13.63 -9.48
C LYS A 53 -0.27 13.22 -10.08
N VAL A 54 -0.22 13.08 -11.40
CA VAL A 54 1.01 12.72 -12.12
C VAL A 54 1.84 13.99 -12.31
N ILE A 55 2.99 14.04 -11.67
CA ILE A 55 3.89 15.20 -11.71
C ILE A 55 4.95 15.03 -12.81
N LYS A 56 5.40 13.79 -13.03
CA LYS A 56 6.44 13.46 -14.01
C LYS A 56 6.29 12.03 -14.51
N GLY A 57 6.64 11.82 -15.78
CA GLY A 57 6.64 10.50 -16.40
C GLY A 57 5.24 10.03 -16.82
N THR A 58 5.11 8.73 -17.05
CA THR A 58 3.84 8.10 -17.44
C THR A 58 3.53 6.95 -16.51
N ILE A 59 2.31 6.93 -15.98
CA ILE A 59 1.79 5.82 -15.17
C ILE A 59 0.82 4.97 -15.98
N ARG A 60 0.82 3.67 -15.70
CA ARG A 60 -0.25 2.75 -16.06
C ARG A 60 -1.16 2.64 -14.84
N VAL A 61 -2.43 3.01 -15.00
CA VAL A 61 -3.45 2.91 -13.95
C VAL A 61 -4.51 1.93 -14.38
N GLN A 62 -4.79 0.94 -13.55
CA GLN A 62 -6.01 0.15 -13.63
C GLN A 62 -7.09 0.84 -12.79
N LEU A 63 -8.26 1.08 -13.38
CA LEU A 63 -9.46 1.57 -12.71
C LEU A 63 -10.62 0.63 -13.05
N GLY A 64 -11.04 -0.16 -12.07
CA GLY A 64 -11.93 -1.29 -12.25
C GLY A 64 -11.37 -2.28 -13.27
N ASN A 65 -12.03 -2.36 -14.43
CA ASN A 65 -11.67 -3.27 -15.51
C ASN A 65 -10.95 -2.56 -16.66
N THR A 66 -10.66 -1.27 -16.52
CA THR A 66 -10.05 -0.44 -17.56
C THR A 66 -8.60 -0.13 -17.20
N ILE A 67 -7.71 -0.25 -18.17
CA ILE A 67 -6.32 0.20 -18.05
C ILE A 67 -6.19 1.51 -18.83
N GLN A 68 -5.56 2.50 -18.19
CA GLN A 68 -5.29 3.82 -18.76
C GLN A 68 -3.82 4.15 -18.61
N TYR A 69 -3.29 4.94 -19.54
CA TYR A 69 -1.92 5.45 -19.50
C TYR A 69 -1.99 6.97 -19.38
N ILE A 70 -1.37 7.49 -18.32
CA ILE A 70 -1.53 8.90 -17.95
C ILE A 70 -0.15 9.53 -17.82
N SER A 71 0.11 10.50 -18.68
CA SER A 71 1.42 11.14 -18.85
C SER A 71 1.37 12.57 -18.34
N ALA A 72 2.39 12.96 -17.58
CA ALA A 72 2.64 14.37 -17.28
C ALA A 72 3.55 14.98 -18.35
N THR A 73 3.33 16.26 -18.64
CA THR A 73 4.22 17.10 -19.44
C THR A 73 4.69 18.29 -18.60
N GLU A 74 5.63 19.09 -19.10
CA GLU A 74 6.09 20.30 -18.40
C GLU A 74 4.94 21.28 -18.10
N ASN A 75 3.91 21.31 -18.95
CA ASN A 75 2.80 22.26 -18.86
C ASN A 75 1.51 21.64 -18.28
N GLU A 76 1.45 20.31 -18.13
CA GLU A 76 0.24 19.60 -17.72
C GLU A 76 0.57 18.45 -16.77
N GLN A 77 0.02 18.53 -15.56
CA GLN A 77 0.15 17.52 -14.51
C GLN A 77 -1.24 16.98 -14.16
N PRO A 78 -1.72 15.97 -14.90
CA PRO A 78 -3.08 15.48 -14.75
C PRO A 78 -3.32 14.87 -13.37
N GLU A 79 -4.53 15.04 -12.84
CA GLU A 79 -4.98 14.44 -11.59
C GLU A 79 -6.18 13.53 -11.86
N ILE A 80 -6.13 12.32 -11.30
CA ILE A 80 -7.14 11.28 -11.47
C ILE A 80 -7.85 11.11 -10.15
N LYS A 81 -9.19 11.14 -10.17
CA LYS A 81 -9.99 10.75 -9.02
C LYS A 81 -10.27 9.24 -9.07
N VAL A 82 -9.89 8.55 -8.02
CA VAL A 82 -10.28 7.18 -7.72
C VAL A 82 -11.38 7.24 -6.65
N ALA A 83 -12.62 7.01 -7.06
CA ALA A 83 -13.72 6.98 -6.11
C ALA A 83 -13.63 5.75 -5.19
N ARG A 84 -14.17 5.87 -3.98
CA ARG A 84 -14.40 4.72 -3.09
C ARG A 84 -15.03 3.52 -3.82
N TYR A 85 -14.69 2.32 -3.39
CA TYR A 85 -15.09 1.03 -3.96
C TYR A 85 -14.67 0.82 -5.43
N VAL A 86 -13.76 1.63 -5.97
CA VAL A 86 -13.15 1.39 -7.28
C VAL A 86 -11.86 0.61 -7.09
N TRP A 87 -11.77 -0.57 -7.69
CA TRP A 87 -10.57 -1.39 -7.63
C TRP A 87 -9.52 -0.69 -8.48
N HIS A 88 -8.34 -0.45 -7.94
CA HIS A 88 -7.33 0.27 -8.65
C HIS A 88 -5.92 -0.20 -8.28
N GLU A 89 -5.04 -0.04 -9.25
CA GLU A 89 -3.61 -0.26 -9.12
C GLU A 89 -2.92 0.72 -10.04
N TRP A 90 -1.78 1.26 -9.63
CA TRP A 90 -0.91 1.96 -10.56
C TRP A 90 0.54 1.57 -10.39
N GLN A 91 1.27 1.77 -11.48
CA GLN A 91 2.71 1.57 -11.58
C GLN A 91 3.24 2.45 -12.71
N ARG A 92 4.56 2.50 -12.86
CA ARG A 92 5.16 3.08 -14.06
C ARG A 92 4.71 2.35 -15.33
N ALA A 93 4.49 3.10 -16.42
CA ALA A 93 4.07 2.53 -17.70
C ALA A 93 5.21 1.92 -18.52
N VAL A 94 6.40 2.51 -18.42
CA VAL A 94 7.60 2.15 -19.16
C VAL A 94 8.80 2.06 -18.21
N PRO A 95 9.81 1.24 -18.50
CA PRO A 95 10.97 1.08 -17.63
C PRO A 95 11.80 2.36 -17.54
N ASP A 96 11.87 3.12 -18.63
CA ASP A 96 12.76 4.28 -18.79
C ASP A 96 12.22 5.52 -18.07
N GLY A 97 13.13 6.25 -17.43
CA GLY A 97 12.84 7.53 -16.80
C GLY A 97 12.15 7.42 -15.44
N GLU A 98 12.27 8.51 -14.68
CA GLU A 98 11.65 8.67 -13.37
C GLU A 98 10.15 8.97 -13.50
N VAL A 99 9.36 8.36 -12.64
CA VAL A 99 7.93 8.66 -12.46
C VAL A 99 7.72 9.28 -11.09
N VAL A 100 6.96 10.37 -11.03
CA VAL A 100 6.61 11.06 -9.79
C VAL A 100 5.10 11.27 -9.73
N VAL A 101 4.48 10.77 -8.67
CA VAL A 101 3.05 10.90 -8.39
C VAL A 101 2.86 11.50 -7.00
N ILE A 102 1.87 12.37 -6.84
CA ILE A 102 1.36 12.77 -5.53
C ILE A 102 0.05 12.03 -5.31
N GLU A 103 -0.03 11.26 -4.23
CA GLU A 103 -1.23 10.61 -3.75
C GLU A 103 -1.82 11.39 -2.57
N ARG A 104 -3.13 11.61 -2.58
CA ARG A 104 -3.86 12.20 -1.44
C ARG A 104 -5.25 11.60 -1.35
N THR A 105 -5.86 11.69 -0.17
CA THR A 105 -7.21 11.18 0.08
C THR A 105 -8.18 12.29 0.46
N VAL A 106 -9.47 12.02 0.30
CA VAL A 106 -10.57 12.82 0.86
C VAL A 106 -11.49 11.88 1.63
N PRO A 107 -11.73 12.10 2.95
CA PRO A 107 -11.24 13.21 3.77
C PRO A 107 -9.71 13.28 3.91
N ASP A 108 -9.20 14.48 4.23
CA ASP A 108 -7.78 14.74 4.52
C ASP A 108 -7.55 14.70 6.03
N ASP A 109 -7.52 13.48 6.58
CA ASP A 109 -7.37 13.16 8.00
C ASP A 109 -5.97 12.58 8.32
N ASN A 110 -5.02 12.74 7.41
CA ASN A 110 -3.67 12.17 7.41
C ASN A 110 -3.58 10.63 7.41
N GLU A 111 -4.68 9.87 7.29
CA GLU A 111 -4.62 8.40 7.33
C GLU A 111 -3.70 7.84 6.24
N LYS A 112 -3.66 8.47 5.06
CA LYS A 112 -2.76 8.11 3.96
C LYS A 112 -1.29 8.16 4.39
N ALA A 113 -0.85 9.22 5.09
CA ALA A 113 0.52 9.33 5.56
C ALA A 113 0.82 8.32 6.68
N ILE A 114 -0.12 8.13 7.62
CA ILE A 114 -0.01 7.13 8.69
C ILE A 114 0.14 5.73 8.10
N PHE A 115 -0.62 5.41 7.06
CA PHE A 115 -0.53 4.15 6.33
C PHE A 115 0.88 3.92 5.78
N PHE A 116 1.46 4.88 5.05
CA PHE A 116 2.78 4.71 4.47
C PHE A 116 3.90 4.64 5.51
N TRP A 117 3.79 5.35 6.63
CA TRP A 117 4.72 5.19 7.75
C TRP A 117 4.69 3.77 8.32
N ASN A 118 3.51 3.24 8.60
CA ASN A 118 3.37 1.91 9.22
C ASN A 118 3.71 0.78 8.24
N LEU A 119 3.27 0.87 6.98
CA LEU A 119 3.62 -0.07 5.93
C LEU A 119 5.14 -0.18 5.77
N ASN A 120 5.82 0.96 5.60
CA ASN A 120 7.26 0.92 5.39
C ASN A 120 8.02 0.61 6.69
N GLY A 121 7.51 1.03 7.83
CA GLY A 121 8.04 0.68 9.15
C GLY A 121 8.11 -0.84 9.33
N VAL A 122 7.01 -1.55 9.05
CA VAL A 122 6.99 -3.03 9.10
C VAL A 122 7.98 -3.61 8.09
N ILE A 123 7.95 -3.19 6.83
CA ILE A 123 8.80 -3.78 5.78
C ILE A 123 10.30 -3.58 6.07
N LEU A 124 10.70 -2.40 6.52
CA LEU A 124 12.11 -2.05 6.72
C LEU A 124 12.64 -2.50 8.08
N ASP A 125 11.79 -2.65 9.09
CA ASP A 125 12.20 -3.10 10.43
C ASP A 125 12.21 -4.62 10.58
N SER A 126 11.32 -5.33 9.89
CA SER A 126 11.16 -6.79 10.00
C SER A 126 12.43 -7.61 9.78
N PRO A 127 13.36 -7.29 8.85
CA PRO A 127 14.61 -8.04 8.71
C PRO A 127 15.46 -8.12 9.99
N ARG A 128 15.28 -7.20 10.94
CA ARG A 128 15.95 -7.27 12.26
C ARG A 128 15.50 -8.47 13.09
N LEU A 129 14.27 -8.96 12.88
CA LEU A 129 13.71 -10.11 13.58
C LEU A 129 14.47 -11.42 13.31
N LEU A 130 15.26 -11.49 12.23
CA LEU A 130 16.13 -12.63 11.94
C LEU A 130 17.35 -12.68 12.87
N ASN A 131 17.80 -11.53 13.37
CA ASN A 131 19.01 -11.40 14.18
C ASN A 131 18.72 -11.18 15.67
N ASP A 132 17.47 -10.90 16.05
CA ASP A 132 17.06 -10.68 17.43
C ASP A 132 16.88 -12.03 18.18
N PRO A 133 17.67 -12.34 19.23
CA PRO A 133 17.54 -13.60 19.99
C PRO A 133 16.20 -13.77 20.73
N SER A 134 15.48 -12.66 20.96
CA SER A 134 14.16 -12.67 21.61
C SER A 134 13.02 -13.00 20.63
N SER A 135 13.25 -12.79 19.33
CA SER A 135 12.29 -13.10 18.26
C SER A 135 12.08 -14.61 18.12
N LEU A 136 10.83 -15.02 17.89
CA LEU A 136 10.52 -16.42 17.57
C LEU A 136 11.06 -16.81 16.18
N ILE A 137 11.15 -15.87 15.24
CA ILE A 137 11.58 -16.12 13.86
C ILE A 137 13.05 -16.52 13.82
N SER A 138 13.92 -15.84 14.58
CA SER A 138 15.36 -16.16 14.64
C SER A 138 15.65 -17.57 15.19
N ARG A 139 14.72 -18.13 15.97
CA ARG A 139 14.82 -19.48 16.55
C ARG A 139 14.37 -20.59 15.58
N LEU A 140 13.72 -20.25 14.48
CA LEU A 140 13.31 -21.23 13.47
C LEU A 140 14.52 -21.71 12.65
N PRO A 141 14.45 -22.92 12.06
CA PRO A 141 15.48 -23.39 11.14
C PRO A 141 15.67 -22.41 9.96
N SER A 142 16.93 -22.13 9.57
CA SER A 142 17.25 -21.13 8.53
C SER A 142 16.52 -21.34 7.19
N ARG A 143 16.13 -22.57 6.86
CA ARG A 143 15.37 -22.91 5.64
C ARG A 143 13.95 -22.34 5.62
N VAL A 144 13.37 -22.05 6.78
CA VAL A 144 12.00 -21.54 6.91
C VAL A 144 11.94 -20.11 7.46
N GLN A 145 13.07 -19.57 7.94
CA GLN A 145 13.12 -18.21 8.47
C GLN A 145 12.62 -17.15 7.48
N GLY A 146 13.01 -17.26 6.20
CA GLY A 146 12.52 -16.37 5.14
C GLY A 146 11.01 -16.44 4.98
N LEU A 147 10.45 -17.65 4.87
CA LEU A 147 8.99 -17.85 4.74
C LEU A 147 8.23 -17.35 5.97
N ALA A 148 8.76 -17.57 7.16
CA ALA A 148 8.16 -17.09 8.40
C ALA A 148 8.22 -15.56 8.50
N LEU A 149 9.31 -14.94 8.03
CA LEU A 149 9.45 -13.50 7.96
C LEU A 149 8.47 -12.90 6.95
N ASP A 150 8.38 -13.47 5.76
CA ASP A 150 7.44 -13.03 4.72
C ASP A 150 6.00 -13.12 5.23
N PHE A 151 5.64 -14.26 5.84
CA PHE A 151 4.34 -14.43 6.48
C PHE A 151 4.09 -13.38 7.57
N TRP A 152 5.08 -13.13 8.43
CA TRP A 152 4.97 -12.13 9.49
C TRP A 152 4.75 -10.72 8.95
N ILE A 153 5.49 -10.33 7.91
CA ILE A 153 5.33 -9.05 7.22
C ILE A 153 3.92 -8.97 6.63
N THR A 154 3.51 -9.96 5.84
CA THR A 154 2.17 -9.99 5.22
C THR A 154 1.06 -9.90 6.27
N PHE A 155 1.19 -10.62 7.38
CA PHE A 155 0.23 -10.61 8.47
C PHE A 155 0.10 -9.23 9.11
N ASN A 156 1.22 -8.56 9.42
CA ASN A 156 1.22 -7.19 9.95
C ASN A 156 0.60 -6.21 8.94
N LEU A 157 0.94 -6.34 7.65
CA LEU A 157 0.38 -5.49 6.60
C LEU A 157 -1.14 -5.67 6.50
N PHE A 158 -1.68 -6.89 6.62
CA PHE A 158 -3.13 -7.09 6.59
C PHE A 158 -3.85 -6.42 7.77
N VAL A 159 -3.23 -6.43 8.97
CA VAL A 159 -3.77 -5.69 10.13
C VAL A 159 -3.80 -4.18 9.83
N ILE A 160 -2.73 -3.64 9.23
CA ILE A 160 -2.65 -2.23 8.82
C ILE A 160 -3.71 -1.91 7.76
N PHE A 161 -3.84 -2.76 6.74
CA PHE A 161 -4.74 -2.58 5.60
C PHE A 161 -6.20 -2.52 6.01
N ASN A 162 -6.60 -3.41 6.93
CA ASN A 162 -7.94 -3.42 7.48
C ASN A 162 -8.28 -2.15 8.27
N ASN A 163 -7.28 -1.57 8.93
CA ASN A 163 -7.49 -0.42 9.82
C ASN A 163 -7.37 0.93 9.11
N LEU A 164 -6.55 1.04 8.05
CA LEU A 164 -6.24 2.29 7.36
C LEU A 164 -6.76 2.29 5.92
N ASP A 165 -7.97 1.74 5.75
CA ASP A 165 -8.78 1.82 4.53
C ASP A 165 -8.07 1.38 3.23
N ASN A 166 -7.16 0.41 3.26
CA ASN A 166 -6.40 0.01 2.07
C ASN A 166 -6.60 -1.47 1.73
N ILE A 167 -7.80 -1.83 1.26
CA ILE A 167 -8.26 -3.22 1.17
C ILE A 167 -7.71 -3.90 -0.09
N PRO A 168 -6.84 -4.93 0.00
CA PRO A 168 -6.30 -5.60 -1.17
C PRO A 168 -7.35 -6.44 -1.88
N VAL A 169 -7.21 -6.60 -3.19
CA VAL A 169 -8.01 -7.52 -4.00
C VAL A 169 -7.23 -8.83 -4.17
N PHE A 170 -7.69 -9.91 -3.54
CA PHE A 170 -6.94 -11.18 -3.56
C PHE A 170 -7.20 -12.05 -4.78
N LEU A 171 -8.44 -12.11 -5.29
CA LEU A 171 -8.78 -13.00 -6.40
C LEU A 171 -8.78 -12.28 -7.75
N ASN A 172 -9.19 -11.00 -7.77
CA ASN A 172 -9.49 -10.26 -9.00
C ASN A 172 -10.47 -11.04 -9.89
N ALA A 173 -11.50 -11.61 -9.26
CA ALA A 173 -12.43 -12.54 -9.91
C ALA A 173 -13.06 -12.00 -11.22
N PRO A 174 -13.39 -10.70 -11.35
CA PRO A 174 -13.89 -10.13 -12.59
C PRO A 174 -12.94 -10.23 -13.79
N SER A 175 -11.62 -10.33 -13.61
CA SER A 175 -10.68 -10.38 -14.74
C SER A 175 -10.72 -11.69 -15.52
N PHE A 176 -11.30 -12.75 -14.96
CA PHE A 176 -11.39 -14.06 -15.61
C PHE A 176 -12.52 -14.16 -16.65
N VAL A 177 -13.36 -13.13 -16.78
CA VAL A 177 -14.54 -13.17 -17.63
C VAL A 177 -14.45 -12.13 -18.74
N ASN A 178 -14.31 -12.62 -19.99
CA ASN A 178 -14.34 -11.77 -21.17
C ASN A 178 -15.79 -11.49 -21.58
N ARG A 179 -16.26 -10.25 -21.39
CA ARG A 179 -17.55 -9.72 -21.90
C ARG A 179 -18.78 -10.58 -21.56
N SER A 180 -19.17 -10.67 -20.29
CA SER A 180 -20.51 -11.18 -19.97
C SER A 180 -21.24 -10.35 -18.92
N ASN A 181 -22.57 -10.37 -19.08
CA ASN A 181 -23.66 -9.81 -18.27
C ASN A 181 -23.25 -9.05 -17.00
N GLY A 182 -23.63 -7.78 -16.86
CA GLY A 182 -23.26 -6.92 -15.72
C GLY A 182 -23.60 -7.51 -14.35
N SER A 183 -24.62 -8.37 -14.26
CA SER A 183 -24.95 -9.12 -13.04
C SER A 183 -23.84 -10.08 -12.58
N ILE A 184 -23.14 -10.75 -13.50
CA ILE A 184 -22.06 -11.69 -13.17
C ILE A 184 -20.86 -10.91 -12.65
N ILE A 185 -20.49 -9.81 -13.32
CA ILE A 185 -19.40 -8.93 -12.88
C ILE A 185 -19.67 -8.39 -11.48
N SER A 186 -20.91 -7.97 -11.21
CA SER A 186 -21.31 -7.49 -9.87
C SER A 186 -21.17 -8.60 -8.82
N TRP A 187 -21.57 -9.84 -9.14
CA TRP A 187 -21.43 -10.97 -8.23
C TRP A 187 -19.97 -11.31 -7.95
N LEU A 188 -19.12 -11.33 -8.98
CA LEU A 188 -17.67 -11.56 -8.83
C LEU A 188 -16.98 -10.48 -8.00
N ARG A 189 -17.38 -9.21 -8.14
CA ARG A 189 -16.92 -8.13 -7.25
C ARG A 189 -17.37 -8.33 -5.81
N GLY A 190 -18.59 -8.81 -5.60
CA GLY A 190 -19.08 -9.18 -4.27
C GLY A 190 -18.27 -10.32 -3.66
N LEU A 191 -17.81 -11.28 -4.47
CA LEU A 191 -16.92 -12.35 -4.03
C LEU A 191 -15.53 -11.82 -3.63
N ASP A 192 -14.92 -10.96 -4.45
CA ASP A 192 -13.65 -10.29 -4.10
C ASP A 192 -13.78 -9.56 -2.76
N TRP A 193 -14.84 -8.76 -2.60
CA TRP A 193 -15.13 -8.02 -1.38
C TRP A 193 -15.22 -8.95 -0.16
N LEU A 194 -16.02 -10.03 -0.27
CA LEU A 194 -16.21 -10.99 0.82
C LEU A 194 -14.90 -11.67 1.22
N VAL A 195 -14.10 -12.11 0.23
CA VAL A 195 -12.84 -12.80 0.49
C VAL A 195 -11.83 -11.85 1.14
N SER A 196 -11.68 -10.63 0.64
CA SER A 196 -10.76 -9.67 1.25
C SER A 196 -11.14 -9.35 2.68
N HIS A 197 -12.41 -9.06 2.96
CA HIS A 197 -12.86 -8.81 4.32
C HIS A 197 -12.68 -10.02 5.23
N ALA A 198 -12.99 -11.23 4.76
CA ALA A 198 -12.79 -12.44 5.56
C ALA A 198 -11.30 -12.64 5.93
N VAL A 199 -10.38 -12.45 4.97
CA VAL A 199 -8.93 -12.54 5.19
C VAL A 199 -8.46 -11.46 6.16
N LEU A 200 -8.83 -10.20 5.91
CA LEU A 200 -8.38 -9.06 6.70
C LEU A 200 -8.94 -9.08 8.13
N LEU A 201 -10.21 -9.48 8.32
CA LEU A 201 -10.80 -9.65 9.65
C LEU A 201 -10.11 -10.78 10.41
N THR A 202 -9.86 -11.92 9.76
CA THR A 202 -9.12 -13.02 10.39
C THR A 202 -7.71 -12.58 10.82
N ALA A 203 -7.02 -11.84 9.95
CA ALA A 203 -5.70 -11.28 10.25
C ALA A 203 -5.76 -10.28 11.42
N SER A 204 -6.75 -9.39 11.43
CA SER A 204 -6.94 -8.38 12.48
C SER A 204 -7.25 -9.00 13.83
N TRP A 205 -8.09 -10.05 13.88
CA TRP A 205 -8.36 -10.81 15.10
C TRP A 205 -7.11 -11.50 15.63
N GLY A 206 -6.33 -12.15 14.76
CA GLY A 206 -5.06 -12.75 15.14
C GLY A 206 -4.05 -11.69 15.60
N GLY A 207 -3.98 -10.56 14.91
CA GLY A 207 -3.10 -9.45 15.25
C GLY A 207 -3.41 -8.88 16.62
N TRP A 208 -4.70 -8.66 16.91
CA TRP A 208 -5.18 -8.27 18.23
C TRP A 208 -4.76 -9.27 19.31
N ALA A 209 -4.96 -10.58 19.08
CA ALA A 209 -4.57 -11.63 20.03
C ALA A 209 -3.05 -11.68 20.29
N LEU A 210 -2.25 -11.28 19.29
CA LEU A 210 -0.79 -11.22 19.36
C LEU A 210 -0.26 -9.84 19.78
N GLY A 211 -1.13 -8.87 20.06
CA GLY A 211 -0.77 -7.51 20.47
C GLY A 211 -0.24 -6.62 19.35
N ILE A 212 -0.39 -7.01 18.08
CA ILE A 212 0.00 -6.21 16.91
C ILE A 212 -0.90 -4.98 16.82
N GLN A 213 -0.28 -3.80 16.72
CA GLN A 213 -0.99 -2.54 16.53
C GLN A 213 -0.96 -2.14 15.06
N PRO A 214 -2.12 -1.80 14.45
CA PRO A 214 -2.16 -1.31 13.07
C PRO A 214 -1.45 0.04 12.91
N VAL A 215 -1.42 0.86 13.97
CA VAL A 215 -0.66 2.11 14.00
C VAL A 215 0.34 2.04 15.12
N ASN A 216 1.62 1.97 14.75
CA ASN A 216 2.73 1.90 15.67
C ASN A 216 3.42 3.27 15.80
N ARG A 217 3.44 3.78 17.04
CA ARG A 217 4.06 5.06 17.39
C ARG A 217 5.56 5.11 17.11
N GLN A 218 6.23 3.97 17.02
CA GLN A 218 7.65 3.92 16.67
C GLN A 218 7.90 4.29 15.19
N PHE A 219 6.87 4.20 14.34
CA PHE A 219 6.96 4.49 12.91
C PHE A 219 6.26 5.79 12.52
N THR A 220 5.39 6.34 13.37
CA THR A 220 4.50 7.46 13.03
C THR A 220 4.81 8.68 13.90
N PRO A 221 5.07 9.87 13.31
CA PRO A 221 5.32 11.10 14.07
C PRO A 221 4.13 11.50 14.97
N THR A 222 4.43 12.11 16.11
CA THR A 222 3.45 12.40 17.16
C THR A 222 2.47 13.51 16.82
N ASP A 223 2.85 14.42 15.93
CA ASP A 223 2.06 15.56 15.45
C ASP A 223 0.94 15.17 14.47
N VAL A 224 1.01 13.98 13.89
CA VAL A 224 0.07 13.50 12.86
C VAL A 224 -1.25 12.99 13.46
N TYR A 225 -1.25 12.61 14.74
CA TYR A 225 -2.42 12.06 15.44
C TYR A 225 -3.46 13.10 15.89
N ASN A 226 -3.14 14.39 15.84
CA ASN A 226 -3.92 15.44 16.51
C ASN A 226 -4.68 16.37 15.54
N LYS A 227 -4.90 15.95 14.30
CA LYS A 227 -5.70 16.69 13.31
C LYS A 227 -7.08 16.11 13.18
#